data_AF-W2QYW3-F1
#
_entry.id   AF-W2QYW3-F1
#
_cell.length_a   1.000
_cell.length_b   1.000
_cell.length_c   1.000
_cell.angle_alpha   90.00
_cell.angle_beta   90.00
_cell.angle_gamma   90.00
#
_symmetry.space_group_name_H-M   'P 1'
#
loop_
_entity.id
_entity.type
_entity.pdbx_description
1 polymer ?
#
loop_
_entity_poly.entity_id
_entity_poly.type
_entity_poly.pdbx_seq_one_letter_code
_entity_poly.pdbx_strand_id
1 'polypeptide(L)'
;MKTFAYAAAATVACLATQSSAYSNTACPISETVKLLALGDDQYLDSCQTASGYTFVPPSAYPTESQILLMCLTPDCHSLIADLLALEPADCVINFGTVSINVLELAESFTPNCTALGL
;
A
#
# COMPACT_ATOMS: atom_id res chain seq x y z
N MET A 1 -46.92 -26.69 -19.95
CA MET A 1 -45.77 -27.03 -19.10
C MET A 1 -44.60 -27.34 -20.01
N LYS A 2 -43.61 -26.45 -20.13
CA LYS A 2 -42.35 -26.71 -20.83
C LYS A 2 -41.24 -26.14 -19.96
N THR A 3 -40.59 -27.04 -19.24
CA THR A 3 -39.44 -26.80 -18.37
C THR A 3 -38.20 -26.63 -19.25
N PHE A 4 -37.54 -25.48 -19.14
CA PHE A 4 -36.19 -25.29 -19.63
C PHE A 4 -35.26 -25.37 -18.42
N ALA A 5 -34.52 -26.48 -18.32
CA ALA A 5 -33.48 -26.65 -17.33
C ALA A 5 -32.27 -25.82 -17.77
N TYR A 6 -31.96 -24.75 -17.04
CA TYR A 6 -30.71 -24.02 -17.16
C TYR A 6 -29.66 -24.75 -16.32
N ALA A 7 -28.73 -25.43 -16.99
CA ALA A 7 -27.54 -25.97 -16.35
C ALA A 7 -26.59 -24.80 -16.02
N ALA A 8 -26.46 -24.48 -14.73
CA ALA A 8 -25.45 -23.54 -14.25
C ALA A 8 -24.09 -24.23 -14.29
N ALA A 9 -23.26 -23.89 -15.29
CA ALA A 9 -21.85 -24.23 -15.28
C ALA A 9 -21.15 -23.31 -14.27
N ALA A 10 -20.80 -23.84 -13.10
CA ALA A 10 -19.95 -23.15 -12.14
C ALA A 10 -18.50 -23.17 -12.67
N THR A 11 -18.11 -22.12 -13.38
CA THR A 11 -16.70 -21.87 -13.70
C THR A 11 -15.99 -21.45 -12.42
N VAL A 12 -15.23 -22.37 -11.82
CA VAL A 12 -14.30 -22.06 -10.74
C VAL A 12 -13.20 -21.18 -11.33
N ALA A 13 -13.32 -19.87 -11.17
CA ALA A 13 -12.22 -18.96 -11.45
C ALA A 13 -11.15 -19.17 -10.36
N CYS A 14 -10.02 -19.78 -10.72
CA CYS A 14 -8.83 -19.71 -9.90
C CYS A 14 -8.42 -18.24 -9.79
N LEU A 15 -8.71 -17.62 -8.65
CA LEU A 15 -8.06 -16.39 -8.23
C LEU A 15 -6.57 -16.74 -8.02
N ALA A 16 -5.77 -16.58 -9.07
CA ALA A 16 -4.33 -16.55 -8.91
C ALA A 16 -4.00 -15.31 -8.07
N THR A 17 -3.85 -15.51 -6.76
CA THR A 17 -3.25 -14.51 -5.88
C THR A 17 -1.82 -14.31 -6.37
N GLN A 18 -1.60 -13.27 -7.15
CA GLN A 18 -0.27 -12.81 -7.52
C GLN A 18 0.38 -12.30 -6.24
N SER A 19 1.13 -13.15 -5.54
CA SER A 19 2.06 -12.69 -4.54
C SER A 19 3.21 -12.03 -5.30
N SER A 20 3.21 -10.70 -5.41
CA SER A 20 4.41 -9.97 -5.82
C SER A 20 5.49 -10.27 -4.78
N ALA A 21 6.56 -10.92 -5.22
CA ALA A 21 7.73 -11.12 -4.37
C ALA A 21 8.56 -9.84 -4.46
N TYR A 22 8.41 -8.95 -3.48
CA TYR A 22 9.21 -7.73 -3.40
C TYR A 22 10.66 -8.05 -3.02
N SER A 23 11.58 -7.26 -3.56
CA SER A 23 13.02 -7.37 -3.32
C SER A 23 13.36 -7.01 -1.87
N ASN A 24 14.28 -7.77 -1.29
CA ASN A 24 14.89 -7.49 0.01
C ASN A 24 16.28 -6.84 -0.13
N THR A 25 16.64 -6.40 -1.34
CA THR A 25 17.96 -5.79 -1.62
C THR A 25 18.00 -4.36 -1.11
N ALA A 26 19.10 -3.93 -0.50
CA ALA A 26 19.24 -2.56 -0.02
C ALA A 26 19.17 -1.53 -1.16
N CYS A 27 18.43 -0.44 -0.95
CA CYS A 27 18.37 0.67 -1.89
C CYS A 27 19.66 1.50 -1.92
N PRO A 28 20.01 2.12 -3.06
CA PRO A 28 20.97 3.21 -3.08
C PRO A 28 20.44 4.43 -2.30
N ILE A 29 21.35 5.26 -1.76
CA ILE A 29 20.99 6.48 -1.00
C ILE A 29 20.11 7.45 -1.82
N SER A 30 20.26 7.44 -3.16
CA SER A 30 19.41 8.24 -4.06
C SER A 30 17.92 7.92 -3.92
N GLU A 31 17.57 6.71 -3.47
CA GLU A 31 16.17 6.33 -3.27
C GLU A 31 15.54 7.09 -2.11
N THR A 32 16.26 7.25 -1.01
CA THR A 32 15.81 8.08 0.13
C THR A 32 15.64 9.55 -0.27
N VAL A 33 16.44 10.04 -1.23
CA VAL A 33 16.34 11.43 -1.72
C VAL A 33 15.02 11.68 -2.46
N LYS A 34 14.48 10.70 -3.19
CA LYS A 34 13.17 10.83 -3.85
C LYS A 34 12.06 11.12 -2.84
N LEU A 35 12.15 10.48 -1.66
CA LEU A 35 11.13 10.55 -0.62
C LEU A 35 11.14 11.85 0.18
N LEU A 36 12.15 12.72 0.00
CA LEU A 36 12.16 14.03 0.66
C LEU A 36 10.94 14.88 0.28
N ALA A 37 10.46 14.76 -0.97
CA ALA A 37 9.27 15.48 -1.44
C ALA A 37 8.01 15.14 -0.63
N LEU A 38 7.95 13.93 -0.06
CA LEU A 38 6.83 13.50 0.76
C LEU A 38 6.73 14.29 2.07
N GLY A 39 7.85 14.83 2.57
CA GLY A 39 7.88 15.62 3.82
C GLY A 39 7.10 16.93 3.73
N ASP A 40 6.92 17.47 2.53
CA ASP A 40 6.16 18.69 2.25
C ASP A 40 4.80 18.39 1.58
N ASP A 41 4.43 17.11 1.50
CA ASP A 41 3.17 16.69 0.88
C ASP A 41 1.97 17.18 1.68
N GLN A 42 1.02 17.83 1.00
CA GLN A 42 -0.15 18.43 1.64
C GLN A 42 -1.08 17.43 2.34
N TYR A 43 -0.99 16.14 2.00
CA TYR A 43 -1.81 15.08 2.58
C TYR A 43 -1.09 14.34 3.73
N LEU A 44 0.21 14.57 3.92
CA LEU A 44 1.03 13.88 4.92
C LEU A 44 0.46 14.05 6.33
N ASP A 45 0.33 15.30 6.79
CA ASP A 45 -0.08 15.58 8.18
C ASP A 45 -1.49 15.07 8.49
N SER A 46 -2.40 15.25 7.53
CA SER A 46 -3.78 14.79 7.65
C SER A 46 -3.85 13.26 7.75
N CYS A 47 -3.15 12.55 6.86
CA CYS A 47 -3.12 11.10 6.87
C CYS A 47 -2.47 10.53 8.13
N GLN A 48 -1.32 11.06 8.54
CA GLN A 48 -0.61 10.60 9.75
C GLN A 48 -1.47 10.84 11.00
N THR A 49 -2.13 12.00 11.09
CA THR A 49 -3.00 12.34 12.23
C THR A 49 -4.22 11.43 12.30
N ALA A 50 -4.88 11.17 11.17
CA ALA A 50 -6.09 10.36 11.13
C ALA A 50 -5.81 8.86 11.36
N SER A 51 -4.69 8.35 10.82
CA SER A 51 -4.34 6.94 10.92
C SER A 51 -3.50 6.57 12.13
N GLY A 52 -2.75 7.52 12.68
CA GLY A 52 -1.70 7.27 13.66
C GLY A 52 -0.48 6.53 13.10
N TYR A 53 -0.35 6.40 11.77
CA TYR A 53 0.85 5.88 11.11
C TYR A 53 1.81 7.03 10.79
N THR A 54 3.10 6.85 11.06
CA THR A 54 4.14 7.82 10.71
C THR A 54 4.83 7.38 9.41
N PHE A 55 4.78 8.22 8.38
CA PHE A 55 5.49 8.01 7.11
C PHE A 55 6.91 8.57 7.14
N VAL A 56 7.15 9.70 7.83
CA VAL A 56 8.43 10.43 7.76
C VAL A 56 8.96 10.78 9.17
N PRO A 57 9.98 10.06 9.67
CA PRO A 57 10.44 8.74 9.24
C PRO A 57 9.52 7.62 9.78
N PRO A 58 9.38 6.50 9.06
CA PRO A 58 8.59 5.38 9.54
C PRO A 58 9.34 4.62 10.64
N SER A 59 8.59 4.00 11.55
CA SER A 59 9.14 3.13 12.61
C SER A 59 8.78 1.65 12.45
N ALA A 60 7.80 1.34 11.60
CA ALA A 60 7.29 0.02 11.29
C ALA A 60 6.50 0.06 9.97
N TYR A 61 6.07 -1.10 9.45
CA TYR A 61 4.94 -1.15 8.53
C TYR A 61 3.63 -0.81 9.29
N PRO A 62 2.60 -0.26 8.62
CA PRO A 62 1.31 -0.01 9.24
C PRO A 62 0.71 -1.26 9.88
N THR A 63 0.13 -1.14 11.07
CA THR A 63 -0.68 -2.21 11.68
C THR A 63 -2.02 -2.33 10.97
N GLU A 64 -2.73 -3.45 11.15
CA GLU A 64 -4.08 -3.63 10.58
C GLU A 64 -5.05 -2.49 10.98
N SER A 65 -4.97 -2.01 12.23
CA SER A 65 -5.79 -0.89 12.69
C SER A 65 -5.42 0.44 12.01
N GLN A 66 -4.13 0.68 11.78
CA GLN A 66 -3.67 1.86 11.04
C GLN A 66 -4.10 1.78 9.58
N ILE A 67 -3.94 0.62 8.93
CA ILE A 67 -4.41 0.38 7.56
C ILE A 67 -5.91 0.69 7.43
N LEU A 68 -6.75 0.17 8.33
CA LEU A 68 -8.18 0.44 8.32
C LEU A 68 -8.46 1.95 8.36
N LEU A 69 -7.80 2.69 9.26
CA LEU A 69 -7.97 4.14 9.36
C LEU A 69 -7.44 4.88 8.13
N MET A 70 -6.31 4.44 7.56
CA MET A 70 -5.79 4.97 6.30
C MET A 70 -6.79 4.75 5.15
N CYS A 71 -7.36 3.55 5.02
CA CYS A 71 -8.35 3.22 3.99
C CYS A 71 -9.62 4.08 4.10
N LEU A 72 -10.01 4.48 5.31
CA LEU A 72 -11.15 5.36 5.56
C LEU A 72 -10.84 6.85 5.39
N THR A 73 -9.57 7.22 5.17
CA THR A 73 -9.11 8.62 5.10
C THR A 73 -8.72 8.98 3.65
N PRO A 74 -9.49 9.83 2.94
CA PRO A 74 -9.20 10.20 1.54
C PRO A 74 -7.81 10.78 1.32
N ASP A 75 -7.29 11.54 2.30
CA ASP A 75 -5.95 12.12 2.24
C ASP A 75 -4.87 11.03 2.24
N CYS A 76 -5.08 9.89 2.91
CA CYS A 76 -4.14 8.77 2.82
C CYS A 76 -4.10 8.13 1.44
N HIS A 77 -5.24 8.07 0.73
CA HIS A 77 -5.25 7.61 -0.67
C HIS A 77 -4.46 8.56 -1.58
N SER A 78 -4.61 9.86 -1.36
CA SER A 78 -3.88 10.88 -2.13
C SER A 78 -2.39 10.81 -1.83
N LEU A 79 -2.00 10.72 -0.56
CA LEU A 79 -0.60 10.57 -0.14
C LEU A 79 0.05 9.30 -0.71
N ILE A 80 -0.65 8.17 -0.75
CA ILE A 80 -0.13 6.93 -1.34
C ILE A 80 0.01 7.07 -2.87
N ALA A 81 -0.92 7.76 -3.53
CA ALA A 81 -0.82 8.04 -4.97
C ALA A 81 0.40 8.94 -5.27
N ASP A 82 0.62 9.99 -4.46
CA ASP A 82 1.78 10.88 -4.59
C ASP A 82 3.09 10.14 -4.28
N LEU A 83 3.09 9.22 -3.31
CA LEU A 83 4.22 8.32 -3.05
C LEU A 83 4.54 7.41 -4.23
N LEU A 84 3.54 6.82 -4.88
CA LEU A 84 3.72 6.00 -6.09
C LEU A 84 4.23 6.84 -7.27
N ALA A 85 3.82 8.11 -7.37
CA ALA A 85 4.28 9.03 -8.41
C ALA A 85 5.77 9.41 -8.28
N LEU A 86 6.39 9.17 -7.13
CA LEU A 86 7.84 9.28 -6.94
C LEU A 86 8.62 8.07 -7.50
N GLU A 87 7.92 7.08 -8.04
CA GLU A 87 8.48 5.85 -8.62
C GLU A 87 9.47 5.16 -7.66
N PRO A 88 9.00 4.70 -6.48
CA PRO A 88 9.85 4.00 -5.54
C PRO A 88 10.36 2.70 -6.17
N ALA A 89 11.66 2.46 -6.07
CA ALA A 89 12.27 1.23 -6.56
C ALA A 89 11.88 0.04 -5.67
N ASP A 90 11.81 -1.15 -6.27
CA ASP A 90 11.68 -2.41 -5.54
C ASP A 90 13.00 -2.76 -4.82
N CYS A 91 13.20 -2.13 -3.67
CA CYS A 91 14.34 -2.31 -2.79
C CYS A 91 14.00 -1.85 -1.37
N VAL A 92 14.86 -2.15 -0.41
CA VAL A 92 14.66 -1.87 1.01
C VAL A 92 15.49 -0.66 1.45
N ILE A 93 14.82 0.36 1.99
CA ILE A 93 15.46 1.50 2.65
C ILE A 93 15.54 1.21 4.15
N ASN A 94 16.73 1.40 4.74
CA ASN A 94 16.91 1.35 6.18
C ASN A 94 16.74 2.75 6.80
N PHE A 95 15.72 2.91 7.64
CA PHE A 95 15.43 4.14 8.38
C PHE A 95 15.96 4.08 9.82
N GLY A 96 17.07 3.37 10.05
CA GLY A 96 17.66 3.15 11.37
C GLY A 96 17.08 1.91 12.06
N THR A 97 15.91 2.05 12.69
CA THR A 97 15.29 0.96 13.48
C THR A 97 14.38 0.06 12.65
N VAL A 98 14.01 0.48 11.44
CA VAL A 98 13.14 -0.27 10.53
C VAL A 98 13.73 -0.30 9.13
N SER A 99 13.42 -1.37 8.41
CA SER A 99 13.74 -1.54 6.99
C SER A 99 12.42 -1.71 6.24
N ILE A 100 12.16 -0.85 5.27
CA ILE A 100 10.89 -0.79 4.53
C ILE A 100 11.21 -0.86 3.04
N ASN A 101 10.50 -1.74 2.33
CA ASN A 101 10.35 -1.62 0.88
C ASN A 101 9.18 -0.65 0.61
N VAL A 102 9.50 0.52 0.07
CA VAL A 102 8.52 1.60 -0.08
C VAL A 102 7.53 1.32 -1.20
N LEU A 103 7.97 0.63 -2.26
CA LEU A 103 7.09 0.16 -3.32
C LEU A 103 6.08 -0.85 -2.77
N GLU A 104 6.55 -1.83 -1.98
CA GLU A 104 5.68 -2.79 -1.30
C GLU A 104 4.64 -2.10 -0.40
N LEU A 105 5.08 -1.15 0.43
CA LEU A 105 4.19 -0.39 1.30
C LEU A 105 3.09 0.32 0.49
N ALA A 106 3.46 0.97 -0.61
CA ALA A 106 2.54 1.75 -1.41
C ALA A 106 1.59 0.87 -2.26
N GLU A 107 2.12 -0.15 -2.96
CA GLU A 107 1.34 -1.04 -3.81
C GLU A 107 0.44 -2.00 -3.01
N SER A 108 0.79 -2.31 -1.76
CA SER A 108 -0.05 -3.13 -0.88
C SER A 108 -1.26 -2.38 -0.30
N PHE A 109 -1.27 -1.04 -0.36
CA PHE A 109 -2.33 -0.24 0.25
C PHE A 109 -3.72 -0.54 -0.33
N THR A 110 -3.91 -0.44 -1.65
CA THR A 110 -5.21 -0.70 -2.29
C THR A 110 -5.68 -2.16 -2.12
N PRO A 111 -4.84 -3.20 -2.30
CA PRO A 111 -5.20 -4.57 -1.95
C PRO A 111 -5.65 -4.73 -0.49
N ASN A 112 -4.96 -4.07 0.45
CA ASN A 112 -5.32 -4.12 1.86
C ASN A 112 -6.68 -3.46 2.13
N CYS A 113 -6.98 -2.31 1.53
CA CYS A 113 -8.31 -1.70 1.63
C CYS A 113 -9.40 -2.60 1.03
N THR A 114 -9.14 -3.17 -0.15
CA THR A 114 -10.07 -4.08 -0.83
C THR A 114 -10.37 -5.32 0.04
N ALA A 115 -9.36 -5.87 0.72
CA ALA A 115 -9.53 -7.00 1.64
C ALA A 115 -10.39 -6.66 2.85
N LEU A 116 -10.48 -5.38 3.23
CA LEU A 116 -11.37 -4.87 4.28
C LEU A 116 -12.77 -4.50 3.75
N GLY A 117 -13.01 -4.58 2.43
CA GLY A 117 -14.25 -4.17 1.79
C GLY A 117 -14.41 -2.65 1.62
N LEU A 118 -13.29 -1.92 1.56
CA LEU A 118 -13.19 -0.47 1.35
C LEU A 118 -12.55 -0.17 -0.01
#